data_AF-A0A3B4T1Y0-F1
#
_entry.id   AF-A0A3B4T1Y0-F1
#
_cell.length_a   1.000
_cell.length_b   1.000
_cell.length_c   1.000
_cell.angle_alpha   90.00
_cell.angle_beta   90.00
_cell.angle_gamma   90.00
#
_symmetry.space_group_name_H-M   'P 1'
#
loop_
_entity.id
_entity.type
_entity.pdbx_description
1 polymer ?
#
loop_
_entity_poly.entity_id
_entity_poly.type
_entity_poly.pdbx_seq_one_letter_code
_entity_poly.pdbx_strand_id
1 'polypeptide(L)'
;MIHLRATNAAIFTGRRNSAMRGWRAIRKEMGLQGMMSARQLKKKWDNLKEKYRVLKNPPEGMENLTRPSSWRWFHLMDEAMSGRLTGTASVVQPSLLDEDEEHTSDLLPLSPPSTREAFSFSGLSVVERGTVEEVGALGGVLEISGIKAENRAESPAAAAGGDREGLRSPDVQPVMGQSQTALLYATLQPDTGNTPCSSRDLVREAAEVDRKLCELQREREALEREQAEFDRELIALERDRELLNRDMAALERDRTAVDRERAAVERERAFLDRDRAFLDRDRAFLDRDRAFLERATEDLERDRALFRREREGEAVDRHHVEMMTEKEVVLQTRFYQSLMASDLDPDQLETRQRLVSLFQKLVEKL
;
A
#
# COMPACT_ATOMS: atom_id res chain seq x y z
N MET A 1 16.13 5.51 -20.87
CA MET A 1 15.34 4.56 -20.05
C MET A 1 14.65 3.52 -20.93
N ILE A 2 13.67 3.91 -21.77
CA ILE A 2 12.92 2.96 -22.64
C ILE A 2 13.85 2.09 -23.49
N HIS A 3 14.77 2.71 -24.26
CA HIS A 3 15.80 1.99 -25.04
C HIS A 3 16.62 1.03 -24.17
N LEU A 4 17.26 1.52 -23.09
CA LEU A 4 18.06 0.70 -22.18
C LEU A 4 17.28 -0.50 -21.63
N ARG A 5 16.01 -0.34 -21.23
CA ARG A 5 15.19 -1.50 -20.82
C ARG A 5 15.01 -2.46 -21.99
N ALA A 6 14.57 -1.96 -23.15
CA ALA A 6 14.24 -2.78 -24.31
C ALA A 6 15.45 -3.59 -24.81
N THR A 7 16.62 -2.96 -24.92
CA THR A 7 17.87 -3.63 -25.27
C THR A 7 18.29 -4.66 -24.21
N ASN A 8 18.11 -4.35 -22.93
CA ASN A 8 18.46 -5.24 -21.82
C ASN A 8 17.31 -6.17 -21.39
N ALA A 9 16.35 -6.48 -22.28
CA ALA A 9 15.21 -7.34 -21.97
C ALA A 9 15.63 -8.72 -21.42
N ALA A 10 16.75 -9.27 -21.91
CA ALA A 10 17.32 -10.55 -21.47
C ALA A 10 17.72 -10.60 -19.99
N ILE A 11 17.87 -9.46 -19.30
CA ILE A 11 18.17 -9.39 -17.86
C ILE A 11 16.90 -9.51 -17.01
N PHE A 12 15.73 -9.20 -17.57
CA PHE A 12 14.44 -9.23 -16.88
C PHE A 12 13.77 -10.61 -16.95
N THR A 13 14.53 -11.67 -16.67
CA THR A 13 14.16 -13.09 -16.81
C THR A 13 13.05 -13.62 -15.87
N GLY A 14 12.36 -12.74 -15.13
CA GLY A 14 11.33 -13.13 -14.14
C GLY A 14 11.85 -13.85 -12.88
N ARG A 15 13.09 -14.37 -12.89
CA ARG A 15 13.73 -15.03 -11.74
C ARG A 15 13.84 -14.09 -10.53
N ARG A 16 13.85 -14.68 -9.31
CA ARG A 16 13.92 -13.93 -8.04
C ARG A 16 15.09 -12.93 -8.07
N ASN A 17 14.80 -11.68 -7.73
CA ASN A 17 15.73 -10.53 -7.71
C ASN A 17 16.44 -10.16 -9.04
N SER A 18 16.26 -10.86 -10.17
CA SER A 18 16.94 -10.52 -11.44
C SER A 18 16.48 -9.17 -12.00
N ALA A 19 15.17 -8.92 -12.01
CA ALA A 19 14.59 -7.67 -12.48
C ALA A 19 15.09 -6.45 -11.68
N MET A 20 15.26 -6.57 -10.36
CA MET A 20 15.76 -5.44 -9.54
C MET A 20 17.25 -5.15 -9.82
N ARG A 21 18.07 -6.16 -10.08
CA ARG A 21 19.46 -5.97 -10.53
C ARG A 21 19.51 -5.24 -11.87
N GLY A 22 18.65 -5.63 -12.83
CA GLY A 22 18.48 -4.90 -14.10
C GLY A 22 18.06 -3.43 -13.91
N TRP A 23 17.16 -3.13 -12.98
CA TRP A 23 16.78 -1.74 -12.69
C TRP A 23 17.88 -0.92 -12.00
N ARG A 24 18.71 -1.52 -11.13
CA ARG A 24 19.90 -0.85 -10.57
C ARG A 24 20.94 -0.57 -11.63
N ALA A 25 21.19 -1.53 -12.52
CA ALA A 25 22.07 -1.38 -13.69
C ALA A 25 21.62 -0.20 -14.58
N ILE A 26 20.35 -0.15 -14.99
CA ILE A 26 19.82 0.98 -15.78
C ILE A 26 19.89 2.31 -15.00
N ARG A 27 19.68 2.32 -13.67
CA ARG A 27 19.86 3.53 -12.84
C ARG A 27 21.30 4.06 -12.91
N LYS A 28 22.28 3.17 -12.79
CA LYS A 28 23.72 3.48 -12.84
C LYS A 28 24.12 4.00 -14.22
N GLU A 29 23.73 3.30 -15.28
CA GLU A 29 23.99 3.67 -16.69
C GLU A 29 23.43 5.06 -17.06
N MET A 30 22.26 5.42 -16.51
CA MET A 30 21.64 6.72 -16.77
C MET A 30 22.15 7.86 -15.86
N GLY A 31 23.12 7.60 -14.96
CA GLY A 31 23.59 8.61 -14.00
C GLY A 31 22.54 9.06 -12.99
N LEU A 32 21.42 8.34 -12.84
CA LEU A 32 20.27 8.73 -11.99
C LEU A 32 20.45 8.30 -10.52
N GLN A 33 21.69 8.09 -10.08
CA GLN A 33 22.03 7.81 -8.70
C GLN A 33 21.72 9.05 -7.83
N GLY A 34 21.21 8.85 -6.61
CA GLY A 34 20.69 9.93 -5.75
C GLY A 34 19.35 10.54 -6.19
N MET A 35 19.12 10.76 -7.49
CA MET A 35 17.89 11.42 -7.99
C MET A 35 16.67 10.49 -8.09
N MET A 36 16.86 9.23 -8.50
CA MET A 36 15.74 8.27 -8.61
C MET A 36 16.15 6.85 -8.22
N SER A 37 15.39 6.24 -7.30
CA SER A 37 15.59 4.83 -6.92
C SER A 37 15.26 3.88 -8.07
N ALA A 38 15.93 2.72 -8.12
CA ALA A 38 15.62 1.64 -9.06
C ALA A 38 14.14 1.20 -8.98
N ARG A 39 13.52 1.27 -7.80
CA ARG A 39 12.07 1.01 -7.61
C ARG A 39 11.20 2.05 -8.33
N GLN A 40 11.63 3.32 -8.36
CA GLN A 40 10.93 4.40 -9.06
C GLN A 40 11.08 4.27 -10.59
N LEU A 41 12.26 3.88 -11.09
CA LEU A 41 12.45 3.57 -12.51
C LEU A 41 11.53 2.43 -12.98
N LYS A 42 11.46 1.33 -12.20
CA LYS A 42 10.49 0.24 -12.43
C LYS A 42 9.05 0.80 -12.48
N LYS A 43 8.63 1.58 -11.49
CA LYS A 43 7.28 2.16 -11.44
C LYS A 43 6.98 3.08 -12.63
N LYS A 44 7.97 3.85 -13.12
CA LYS A 44 7.82 4.66 -14.36
C LYS A 44 7.65 3.76 -15.58
N TRP A 45 8.42 2.68 -15.71
CA TRP A 45 8.27 1.69 -16.79
C TRP A 45 6.92 0.98 -16.76
N ASP A 46 6.42 0.61 -15.58
CA ASP A 46 5.09 0.00 -15.45
C ASP A 46 3.99 1.00 -15.85
N ASN A 47 4.13 2.29 -15.49
CA ASN A 47 3.21 3.36 -15.94
C ASN A 47 3.26 3.58 -17.47
N LEU A 48 4.45 3.51 -18.08
CA LEU A 48 4.64 3.55 -19.54
C LEU A 48 3.92 2.38 -20.23
N LYS A 49 4.09 1.14 -19.74
CA LYS A 49 3.37 -0.04 -20.27
C LYS A 49 1.85 0.06 -20.13
N GLU A 50 1.35 0.65 -19.04
CA GLU A 50 -0.09 0.84 -18.84
C GLU A 50 -0.66 1.80 -19.88
N LYS A 51 -0.06 2.99 -20.02
CA LYS A 51 -0.46 3.97 -21.04
C LYS A 51 -0.33 3.42 -22.46
N TYR A 52 0.72 2.66 -22.75
CA TYR A 52 0.88 1.97 -24.04
C TYR A 52 -0.23 0.94 -24.30
N ARG A 53 -0.62 0.12 -23.30
CA ARG A 53 -1.72 -0.84 -23.45
C ARG A 53 -3.05 -0.15 -23.75
N VAL A 54 -3.39 0.88 -22.96
CA VAL A 54 -4.63 1.67 -23.16
C VAL A 54 -4.66 2.38 -24.52
N LEU A 55 -3.51 2.85 -25.03
CA LEU A 55 -3.41 3.49 -26.35
C LEU A 55 -3.38 2.51 -27.53
N LYS A 56 -3.00 1.25 -27.30
CA LYS A 56 -2.91 0.23 -28.36
C LYS A 56 -4.20 -0.60 -28.47
N ASN A 57 -4.81 -0.91 -27.33
CA ASN A 57 -6.09 -1.62 -27.21
C ASN A 57 -7.02 -0.76 -26.32
N PRO A 58 -7.63 0.32 -26.86
CA PRO A 58 -8.56 1.14 -26.10
C PRO A 58 -9.81 0.34 -25.70
N PRO A 59 -10.42 0.62 -24.53
CA PRO A 59 -11.67 -0.01 -24.15
C PRO A 59 -12.80 0.38 -25.10
N GLU A 60 -13.72 -0.56 -25.32
CA GLU A 60 -14.83 -0.49 -26.27
C GLU A 60 -15.63 0.81 -26.10
N GLY A 61 -15.67 1.64 -27.14
CA GLY A 61 -16.30 2.97 -27.13
C GLY A 61 -15.37 4.19 -26.94
N MET A 62 -14.08 4.02 -26.62
CA MET A 62 -13.11 5.15 -26.51
C MET A 62 -12.10 5.28 -27.66
N GLU A 63 -12.18 4.39 -28.66
CA GLU A 63 -11.20 4.25 -29.75
C GLU A 63 -10.84 5.57 -30.47
N ASN A 64 -11.81 6.48 -30.59
CA ASN A 64 -11.67 7.76 -31.30
C ASN A 64 -10.94 8.86 -30.51
N LEU A 65 -10.79 8.74 -29.18
CA LEU A 65 -10.10 9.73 -28.35
C LEU A 65 -8.62 9.37 -28.09
N THR A 66 -8.29 8.08 -28.04
CA THR A 66 -6.95 7.56 -27.77
C THR A 66 -6.07 7.53 -29.02
N ARG A 67 -5.81 8.70 -29.63
CA ARG A 67 -4.86 8.81 -30.77
C ARG A 67 -3.46 8.35 -30.34
N PRO A 68 -2.88 7.28 -30.92
CA PRO A 68 -1.56 6.79 -30.51
C PRO A 68 -0.45 7.84 -30.65
N SER A 69 -0.56 8.69 -31.69
CA SER A 69 0.34 9.82 -31.96
C SER A 69 0.25 10.98 -30.95
N SER A 70 -0.77 11.04 -30.09
CA SER A 70 -0.87 12.07 -29.04
C SER A 70 0.19 11.90 -27.95
N TRP A 71 0.75 10.70 -27.81
CA TRP A 71 1.68 10.36 -26.75
C TRP A 71 3.09 10.21 -27.31
N ARG A 72 3.97 11.19 -27.01
CA ARG A 72 5.33 11.28 -27.58
C ARG A 72 6.25 10.08 -27.32
N TRP A 73 5.90 9.20 -26.39
CA TRP A 73 6.62 7.95 -26.12
C TRP A 73 5.95 6.70 -26.72
N PHE A 74 4.83 6.84 -27.46
CA PHE A 74 4.11 5.70 -28.06
C PHE A 74 5.01 4.92 -29.01
N HIS A 75 5.63 5.57 -30.00
CA HIS A 75 6.51 4.93 -30.97
C HIS A 75 7.72 4.26 -30.30
N LEU A 76 8.35 4.93 -29.33
CA LEU A 76 9.47 4.38 -28.56
C LEU A 76 9.06 3.16 -27.72
N MET A 77 7.84 3.13 -27.18
CA MET A 77 7.30 1.94 -26.50
C MET A 77 6.86 0.85 -27.48
N ASP A 78 6.33 1.20 -28.65
CA ASP A 78 5.92 0.25 -29.68
C ASP A 78 7.14 -0.49 -30.26
N GLU A 79 8.22 0.24 -30.55
CA GLU A 79 9.51 -0.35 -30.96
C GLU A 79 10.15 -1.16 -29.83
N ALA A 80 10.06 -0.69 -28.58
CA ALA A 80 10.54 -1.44 -27.41
C ALA A 80 9.79 -2.77 -27.19
N MET A 81 8.47 -2.78 -27.42
CA MET A 81 7.61 -3.95 -27.21
C MET A 81 7.60 -4.87 -28.44
N SER A 82 7.84 -4.34 -29.64
CA SER A 82 8.01 -5.11 -30.90
C SER A 82 9.43 -5.65 -31.08
N GLY A 83 10.32 -5.49 -30.10
CA GLY A 83 11.70 -5.99 -30.14
C GLY A 83 12.66 -5.18 -31.04
N ARG A 84 12.20 -4.17 -31.78
CA ARG A 84 13.02 -3.37 -32.71
C ARG A 84 14.16 -2.59 -32.05
N LEU A 85 14.11 -2.37 -30.74
CA LEU A 85 15.17 -1.68 -29.98
C LEU A 85 16.24 -2.62 -29.38
N THR A 86 16.21 -3.94 -29.65
CA THR A 86 17.30 -4.84 -29.24
C THR A 86 18.60 -4.46 -29.94
N GLY A 87 19.66 -4.21 -29.17
CA GLY A 87 20.97 -3.75 -29.68
C GLY A 87 21.14 -2.23 -29.88
N THR A 88 20.10 -1.41 -29.63
CA THR A 88 20.16 0.06 -29.88
C THR A 88 20.76 0.90 -28.74
N ALA A 89 21.00 0.31 -27.57
CA ALA A 89 21.60 0.97 -26.41
C ALA A 89 22.64 0.06 -25.74
N SER A 90 23.41 0.59 -24.80
CA SER A 90 24.43 -0.17 -24.06
C SER A 90 23.82 -1.39 -23.35
N VAL A 91 24.49 -2.53 -23.49
CA VAL A 91 24.17 -3.76 -22.77
C VAL A 91 24.78 -3.62 -21.37
N VAL A 92 23.92 -3.43 -20.36
CA VAL A 92 24.37 -3.13 -19.00
C VAL A 92 24.51 -4.44 -18.23
N GLN A 93 25.74 -4.80 -17.87
CA GLN A 93 26.01 -6.03 -17.12
C GLN A 93 25.51 -5.88 -15.67
N PRO A 94 24.61 -6.76 -15.18
CA PRO A 94 24.20 -6.72 -13.78
C PRO A 94 25.32 -7.26 -12.90
N SER A 95 25.89 -6.41 -12.05
CA SER A 95 26.85 -6.78 -11.02
C SER A 95 26.25 -7.85 -10.10
N LEU A 96 27.02 -8.93 -9.87
CA LEU A 96 26.62 -10.05 -9.01
C LEU A 96 26.86 -9.81 -7.51
N LEU A 97 27.63 -8.77 -7.17
CA LEU A 97 28.14 -8.48 -5.82
C LEU A 97 27.73 -7.10 -5.30
N ASP A 98 26.57 -6.57 -5.73
CA ASP A 98 25.96 -5.38 -5.12
C ASP A 98 24.75 -5.81 -4.27
N GLU A 99 25.02 -6.45 -3.14
CA GLU A 99 24.13 -6.42 -1.98
C GLU A 99 24.64 -5.31 -1.03
N ASP A 100 23.72 -4.58 -0.42
CA ASP A 100 23.97 -3.64 0.70
C ASP A 100 24.71 -2.30 0.43
N GLU A 101 24.38 -1.60 -0.66
CA GLU A 101 24.67 -0.16 -0.87
C GLU A 101 23.42 0.73 -0.60
N GLU A 102 22.73 0.48 0.51
CA GLU A 102 21.63 1.35 1.01
C GLU A 102 21.52 1.38 2.56
N HIS A 103 22.40 0.68 3.32
CA HIS A 103 22.35 0.55 4.80
C HIS A 103 23.68 0.76 5.56
N THR A 104 24.75 1.23 4.91
CA THR A 104 26.10 1.35 5.53
C THR A 104 26.73 2.73 5.31
N SER A 105 26.12 3.77 5.87
CA SER A 105 26.71 5.14 5.86
C SER A 105 26.90 5.76 7.26
N ASP A 106 26.46 5.10 8.33
CA ASP A 106 26.47 5.63 9.70
C ASP A 106 27.50 4.99 10.65
N LEU A 107 28.40 4.12 10.16
CA LEU A 107 29.45 3.49 10.98
C LEU A 107 30.85 3.71 10.40
N LEU A 108 31.53 4.75 10.92
CA LEU A 108 32.96 4.94 10.78
C LEU A 108 33.74 3.87 11.57
N PRO A 109 34.74 3.21 10.98
CA PRO A 109 35.62 2.31 11.72
C PRO A 109 36.72 3.12 12.44
N LEU A 110 36.58 3.30 13.75
CA LEU A 110 37.68 3.78 14.60
C LEU A 110 38.39 2.60 15.27
N SER A 111 39.70 2.48 14.99
CA SER A 111 40.60 1.51 15.63
C SER A 111 40.68 1.73 17.15
N PRO A 112 40.87 0.66 17.96
CA PRO A 112 40.87 0.78 19.41
C PRO A 112 42.23 1.27 19.94
N PRO A 113 42.27 2.24 20.88
CA PRO A 113 43.42 2.43 21.74
C PRO A 113 43.38 1.42 22.90
N SER A 114 44.47 0.69 23.07
CA SER A 114 44.73 -0.11 24.27
C SER A 114 45.11 0.79 25.44
N THR A 115 44.29 0.83 26.50
CA THR A 115 44.79 1.01 27.88
C THR A 115 43.93 0.27 28.90
N ARG A 116 44.45 -0.89 29.29
CA ARG A 116 44.28 -1.56 30.58
C ARG A 116 44.26 -0.57 31.76
N GLU A 117 43.14 -0.46 32.46
CA GLU A 117 43.08 -0.34 33.93
C GLU A 117 41.84 -1.09 34.45
N ALA A 118 41.95 -1.66 35.64
CA ALA A 118 40.93 -2.52 36.24
C ALA A 118 40.43 -1.90 37.54
N PHE A 119 39.12 -1.68 37.65
CA PHE A 119 38.46 -1.50 38.94
C PHE A 119 37.18 -2.32 39.03
N SER A 120 37.12 -3.13 40.09
CA SER A 120 35.98 -3.95 40.47
C SER A 120 35.27 -3.28 41.63
N PHE A 121 33.95 -3.19 41.57
CA PHE A 121 33.12 -3.37 42.78
C PHE A 121 31.71 -3.86 42.44
N SER A 122 31.11 -4.61 43.37
CA SER A 122 29.86 -5.35 43.18
C SER A 122 28.66 -4.72 43.90
N GLY A 123 27.45 -5.11 43.48
CA GLY A 123 26.18 -4.91 44.18
C GLY A 123 25.03 -5.45 43.32
N LEU A 124 24.57 -6.70 43.57
CA LEU A 124 23.36 -7.03 44.37
C LEU A 124 22.05 -6.52 43.73
N SER A 125 20.96 -7.29 43.55
CA SER A 125 20.68 -8.74 43.62
C SER A 125 19.26 -8.95 43.05
N VAL A 126 19.03 -9.78 42.03
CA VAL A 126 18.41 -11.13 42.12
C VAL A 126 17.35 -11.33 43.22
N VAL A 127 16.12 -11.73 42.80
CA VAL A 127 15.08 -12.60 43.44
C VAL A 127 13.68 -12.14 42.94
N GLU A 128 12.64 -12.95 42.68
CA GLU A 128 12.48 -14.34 42.19
C GLU A 128 10.97 -14.52 41.79
N ARG A 129 10.57 -15.64 41.17
CA ARG A 129 9.16 -15.93 40.79
C ARG A 129 8.41 -16.82 41.80
N GLY A 130 7.09 -16.65 41.88
CA GLY A 130 6.09 -17.65 42.29
C GLY A 130 4.70 -16.97 42.37
N THR A 131 3.60 -17.30 41.66
CA THR A 131 2.84 -18.54 41.33
C THR A 131 1.72 -18.89 42.33
N VAL A 132 0.45 -18.69 41.88
CA VAL A 132 -0.86 -19.29 42.30
C VAL A 132 -1.23 -19.25 43.82
N GLU A 133 -2.47 -18.92 44.25
CA GLU A 133 -3.77 -19.46 43.81
C GLU A 133 -5.00 -18.60 44.21
N GLU A 134 -6.17 -19.11 43.80
CA GLU A 134 -7.58 -18.68 43.88
C GLU A 134 -8.18 -18.49 45.30
N VAL A 135 -9.12 -17.51 45.48
CA VAL A 135 -10.52 -17.67 46.00
C VAL A 135 -11.26 -16.32 46.14
N GLY A 136 -12.60 -16.33 45.97
CA GLY A 136 -13.49 -15.31 46.56
C GLY A 136 -14.63 -14.79 45.67
N ALA A 137 -15.85 -15.31 45.85
CA ALA A 137 -17.04 -14.93 45.06
C ALA A 137 -18.10 -14.15 45.86
N LEU A 138 -18.79 -13.21 45.19
CA LEU A 138 -20.13 -12.67 45.49
C LEU A 138 -20.75 -12.26 44.13
N GLY A 139 -22.03 -12.44 43.80
CA GLY A 139 -23.17 -12.89 44.60
C GLY A 139 -24.35 -11.92 44.45
N GLY A 140 -25.19 -12.08 43.42
CA GLY A 140 -26.36 -11.21 43.20
C GLY A 140 -27.30 -11.74 42.10
N VAL A 141 -28.57 -11.95 42.46
CA VAL A 141 -29.61 -12.66 41.67
C VAL A 141 -30.78 -11.72 41.38
N LEU A 142 -31.42 -11.83 40.21
CA LEU A 142 -32.86 -11.54 40.04
C LEU A 142 -33.43 -12.12 38.72
N GLU A 143 -34.69 -12.57 38.80
CA GLU A 143 -35.45 -13.35 37.82
C GLU A 143 -36.97 -13.09 38.09
N ILE A 144 -37.99 -13.40 37.28
CA ILE A 144 -38.17 -14.22 36.06
C ILE A 144 -39.26 -13.56 35.17
N SER A 145 -39.30 -13.86 33.86
CA SER A 145 -40.50 -14.13 33.01
C SER A 145 -40.63 -13.28 31.74
N GLY A 146 -40.91 -13.82 30.53
CA GLY A 146 -41.01 -15.22 30.09
C GLY A 146 -41.72 -15.37 28.71
N ILE A 147 -41.85 -16.61 28.21
CA ILE A 147 -42.85 -17.09 27.21
C ILE A 147 -42.62 -16.60 25.74
N LYS A 148 -42.67 -17.41 24.66
CA LYS A 148 -42.80 -18.87 24.43
C LYS A 148 -42.08 -19.22 23.10
N ALA A 149 -41.61 -20.46 22.95
CA ALA A 149 -41.29 -21.06 21.64
C ALA A 149 -41.77 -22.52 21.64
N GLU A 150 -42.43 -22.96 20.55
CA GLU A 150 -42.92 -24.33 20.40
C GLU A 150 -42.53 -24.88 19.03
N ASN A 151 -41.83 -26.03 19.05
CA ASN A 151 -41.66 -26.92 17.92
C ASN A 151 -42.75 -28.01 17.98
N ARG A 152 -43.34 -28.41 16.85
CA ARG A 152 -43.41 -29.85 16.46
C ARG A 152 -43.80 -30.03 14.98
N ALA A 153 -43.32 -31.14 14.42
CA ALA A 153 -43.70 -31.74 13.12
C ALA A 153 -45.20 -32.10 13.08
N GLU A 154 -45.85 -32.35 11.93
CA GLU A 154 -45.61 -33.45 10.97
C GLU A 154 -46.21 -33.19 9.56
N SER A 155 -45.87 -34.07 8.61
CA SER A 155 -46.37 -34.11 7.21
C SER A 155 -47.72 -34.89 7.13
N PRO A 156 -48.50 -34.91 6.02
CA PRO A 156 -48.09 -35.63 4.81
C PRO A 156 -48.71 -35.25 3.42
N ALA A 157 -48.17 -35.90 2.38
CA ALA A 157 -48.84 -36.49 1.20
C ALA A 157 -49.02 -35.73 -0.15
N ALA A 158 -48.83 -36.54 -1.21
CA ALA A 158 -49.42 -36.49 -2.57
C ALA A 158 -48.65 -35.86 -3.77
N ALA A 159 -47.87 -36.73 -4.43
CA ALA A 159 -47.99 -37.11 -5.86
C ALA A 159 -47.35 -36.29 -7.03
N ALA A 160 -46.63 -37.07 -7.85
CA ALA A 160 -46.49 -37.04 -9.33
C ALA A 160 -45.39 -36.19 -10.03
N GLY A 161 -44.54 -36.88 -10.83
CA GLY A 161 -44.12 -36.35 -12.15
C GLY A 161 -42.64 -36.43 -12.59
N GLY A 162 -42.07 -37.62 -12.83
CA GLY A 162 -40.94 -37.89 -13.76
C GLY A 162 -39.56 -37.22 -13.50
N ASP A 163 -38.44 -37.62 -14.11
CA ASP A 163 -38.09 -38.86 -14.84
C ASP A 163 -36.55 -38.97 -14.90
N ARG A 164 -36.02 -40.22 -14.97
CA ARG A 164 -34.63 -40.57 -15.39
C ARG A 164 -33.43 -40.06 -14.58
N GLU A 165 -32.27 -40.71 -14.58
CA GLU A 165 -31.91 -42.14 -14.64
C GLU A 165 -30.44 -42.20 -14.18
N GLY A 166 -30.11 -43.04 -13.19
CA GLY A 166 -28.78 -43.03 -12.57
C GLY A 166 -28.45 -44.40 -12.00
N LEU A 167 -27.67 -45.18 -12.74
CA LEU A 167 -27.33 -46.56 -12.44
C LEU A 167 -26.59 -46.69 -11.11
N ARG A 168 -27.13 -47.50 -10.20
CA ARG A 168 -26.45 -47.99 -9.00
C ARG A 168 -26.49 -49.52 -9.00
N SER A 169 -25.32 -50.13 -8.93
CA SER A 169 -25.15 -51.59 -8.91
C SER A 169 -25.88 -52.25 -7.74
N PRO A 170 -26.49 -53.43 -7.93
CA PRO A 170 -26.99 -54.25 -6.83
C PRO A 170 -25.88 -55.16 -6.27
N ASP A 171 -25.81 -55.25 -4.94
CA ASP A 171 -25.12 -56.33 -4.24
C ASP A 171 -25.76 -57.69 -4.59
N VAL A 172 -24.93 -58.69 -4.90
CA VAL A 172 -25.39 -60.07 -5.12
C VAL A 172 -25.03 -60.94 -3.92
N GLN A 173 -26.02 -61.28 -3.11
CA GLN A 173 -25.91 -62.36 -2.13
C GLN A 173 -26.17 -63.72 -2.81
N PRO A 174 -25.44 -64.80 -2.44
CA PRO A 174 -25.70 -66.13 -2.96
C PRO A 174 -26.79 -66.83 -2.15
N VAL A 175 -27.95 -67.10 -2.77
CA VAL A 175 -28.97 -68.01 -2.22
C VAL A 175 -28.96 -69.31 -3.02
N MET A 176 -28.63 -70.43 -2.36
CA MET A 176 -28.72 -71.76 -2.98
C MET A 176 -30.19 -72.18 -3.14
N GLY A 177 -30.70 -72.10 -4.37
CA GLY A 177 -31.95 -72.73 -4.81
C GLY A 177 -31.69 -74.09 -5.42
N GLN A 178 -32.45 -75.11 -5.01
CA GLN A 178 -32.13 -76.52 -5.28
C GLN A 178 -32.57 -76.99 -6.69
N SER A 179 -31.65 -77.65 -7.39
CA SER A 179 -31.88 -78.84 -8.24
C SER A 179 -33.03 -78.83 -9.27
N GLN A 180 -32.83 -78.19 -10.43
CA GLN A 180 -33.52 -78.59 -11.69
C GLN A 180 -32.64 -78.60 -12.96
N THR A 181 -31.31 -78.48 -12.85
CA THR A 181 -30.41 -78.49 -14.03
C THR A 181 -30.03 -79.90 -14.53
N ALA A 182 -30.28 -80.95 -13.75
CA ALA A 182 -29.85 -82.33 -14.06
C ALA A 182 -30.69 -83.05 -15.14
N LEU A 183 -31.82 -82.49 -15.59
CA LEU A 183 -32.75 -83.15 -16.53
C LEU A 183 -32.86 -82.48 -17.91
N LEU A 184 -32.07 -81.46 -18.21
CA LEU A 184 -32.05 -80.81 -19.54
C LEU A 184 -30.81 -81.14 -20.39
N TYR A 185 -29.81 -81.84 -19.84
CA TYR A 185 -28.62 -82.25 -20.59
C TYR A 185 -28.73 -83.66 -21.23
N ALA A 186 -29.84 -84.38 -20.99
CA ALA A 186 -30.01 -85.77 -21.40
C ALA A 186 -30.64 -85.96 -22.80
N THR A 187 -31.07 -84.88 -23.47
CA THR A 187 -31.82 -84.94 -24.74
C THR A 187 -31.08 -84.38 -25.95
N LEU A 188 -29.82 -83.96 -25.81
CA LEU A 188 -28.94 -83.59 -26.93
C LEU A 188 -27.98 -84.74 -27.24
N GLN A 189 -28.54 -85.89 -27.63
CA GLN A 189 -27.79 -86.84 -28.45
C GLN A 189 -27.60 -86.21 -29.84
N PRO A 190 -26.38 -86.15 -30.40
CA PRO A 190 -26.21 -85.74 -31.78
C PRO A 190 -26.73 -86.84 -32.70
N ASP A 191 -27.81 -86.56 -33.42
CA ASP A 191 -28.20 -87.37 -34.57
C ASP A 191 -27.04 -87.36 -35.57
N THR A 192 -26.33 -88.48 -35.71
CA THR A 192 -25.28 -88.65 -36.70
C THR A 192 -25.89 -88.88 -38.09
N GLY A 193 -26.63 -87.88 -38.56
CA GLY A 193 -27.11 -87.76 -39.94
C GLY A 193 -25.93 -87.66 -40.89
N ASN A 194 -25.68 -88.74 -41.61
CA ASN A 194 -24.49 -88.97 -42.42
C ASN A 194 -24.26 -87.90 -43.51
N THR A 195 -23.50 -86.85 -43.16
CA THR A 195 -22.72 -86.07 -44.12
C THR A 195 -21.29 -86.59 -44.08
N PRO A 196 -20.67 -87.00 -45.20
CA PRO A 196 -19.27 -87.40 -45.23
C PRO A 196 -18.36 -86.16 -45.17
N CYS A 197 -18.39 -85.42 -44.06
CA CYS A 197 -17.28 -84.57 -43.68
C CYS A 197 -16.06 -85.45 -43.49
N SER A 198 -14.93 -85.06 -44.07
CA SER A 198 -13.67 -85.75 -43.80
C SER A 198 -13.40 -85.65 -42.30
N SER A 199 -12.84 -86.69 -41.68
CA SER A 199 -12.34 -86.60 -40.31
C SER A 199 -11.36 -85.42 -40.13
N ARG A 200 -10.71 -85.00 -41.22
CA ARG A 200 -9.84 -83.82 -41.29
C ARG A 200 -10.57 -82.48 -41.16
N ASP A 201 -11.84 -82.41 -41.57
CA ASP A 201 -12.64 -81.18 -41.53
C ASP A 201 -13.08 -80.88 -40.09
N LEU A 202 -13.55 -81.90 -39.35
CA LEU A 202 -13.86 -81.76 -37.92
C LEU A 202 -12.62 -81.42 -37.08
N VAL A 203 -11.47 -82.04 -37.38
CA VAL A 203 -10.19 -81.71 -36.73
C VAL A 203 -9.75 -80.28 -37.06
N ARG A 204 -10.00 -79.81 -38.28
CA ARG A 204 -9.71 -78.43 -38.69
C ARG A 204 -10.63 -77.44 -37.97
N GLU A 205 -11.92 -77.71 -37.88
CA GLU A 205 -12.90 -76.85 -37.22
C GLU A 205 -12.65 -76.77 -35.70
N ALA A 206 -12.32 -77.89 -35.05
CA ALA A 206 -11.83 -77.90 -33.67
C ALA A 206 -10.58 -77.00 -33.50
N ALA A 207 -9.59 -77.13 -34.38
CA ALA A 207 -8.40 -76.27 -34.36
C ALA A 207 -8.69 -74.79 -34.71
N GLU A 208 -9.80 -74.47 -35.37
CA GLU A 208 -10.28 -73.09 -35.60
C GLU A 208 -10.98 -72.53 -34.34
N VAL A 209 -11.70 -73.37 -33.58
CA VAL A 209 -12.25 -73.01 -32.26
C VAL A 209 -11.15 -72.79 -31.24
N ASP A 210 -10.15 -73.69 -31.15
CA ASP A 210 -9.01 -73.55 -30.22
C ASP A 210 -8.21 -72.25 -30.48
N ARG A 211 -8.08 -71.85 -31.76
CA ARG A 211 -7.45 -70.57 -32.13
C ARG A 211 -8.26 -69.38 -31.64
N LYS A 212 -9.59 -69.37 -31.85
CA LYS A 212 -10.48 -68.32 -31.35
C LYS A 212 -10.49 -68.24 -29.82
N LEU A 213 -10.42 -69.38 -29.12
CA LEU A 213 -10.27 -69.42 -27.66
C LEU A 213 -8.96 -68.77 -27.22
N CYS A 214 -7.83 -69.08 -27.89
CA CYS A 214 -6.54 -68.42 -27.63
C CYS A 214 -6.57 -66.91 -27.91
N GLU A 215 -7.34 -66.46 -28.91
CA GLU A 215 -7.52 -65.04 -29.23
C GLU A 215 -8.35 -64.32 -28.16
N LEU A 216 -9.52 -64.84 -27.81
CA LEU A 216 -10.38 -64.31 -26.74
C LEU A 216 -9.68 -64.30 -25.37
N GLN A 217 -8.82 -65.28 -25.08
CA GLN A 217 -8.00 -65.28 -23.87
C GLN A 217 -7.01 -64.11 -23.85
N ARG A 218 -6.33 -63.83 -24.96
CA ARG A 218 -5.42 -62.67 -25.07
C ARG A 218 -6.16 -61.34 -24.95
N GLU A 219 -7.35 -61.23 -25.55
CA GLU A 219 -8.21 -60.05 -25.44
C GLU A 219 -8.69 -59.85 -23.99
N ARG A 220 -9.13 -60.91 -23.30
CA ARG A 220 -9.47 -60.86 -21.87
C ARG A 220 -8.31 -60.34 -21.04
N GLU A 221 -7.10 -60.88 -21.24
CA GLU A 221 -5.92 -60.40 -20.52
C GLU A 221 -5.53 -58.96 -20.89
N ALA A 222 -5.79 -58.50 -22.11
CA ALA A 222 -5.53 -57.12 -22.52
C ALA A 222 -6.48 -56.16 -21.79
N LEU A 223 -7.78 -56.45 -21.79
CA LEU A 223 -8.79 -55.69 -21.04
C LEU A 223 -8.53 -55.69 -19.53
N GLU A 224 -8.05 -56.81 -18.96
CA GLU A 224 -7.66 -56.89 -17.54
C GLU A 224 -6.44 -56.01 -17.21
N ARG A 225 -5.52 -55.81 -18.17
CA ARG A 225 -4.41 -54.84 -18.03
C ARG A 225 -4.90 -53.40 -18.14
N GLU A 226 -5.75 -53.09 -19.12
CA GLU A 226 -6.34 -51.76 -19.30
C GLU A 226 -7.17 -51.34 -18.08
N GLN A 227 -8.00 -52.25 -17.53
CA GLN A 227 -8.76 -52.00 -16.31
C GLN A 227 -7.83 -51.70 -15.12
N ALA A 228 -6.75 -52.47 -14.96
CA ALA A 228 -5.75 -52.21 -13.91
C ALA A 228 -4.95 -50.91 -14.12
N GLU A 229 -4.94 -50.33 -15.32
CA GLU A 229 -4.39 -49.00 -15.59
C GLU A 229 -5.40 -47.91 -15.23
N PHE A 230 -6.66 -48.03 -15.64
CA PHE A 230 -7.74 -47.12 -15.22
C PHE A 230 -7.91 -47.06 -13.69
N ASP A 231 -7.80 -48.19 -12.99
CA ASP A 231 -7.86 -48.23 -11.52
C ASP A 231 -6.70 -47.43 -10.89
N ARG A 232 -5.49 -47.47 -11.49
CA ARG A 232 -4.34 -46.67 -11.03
C ARG A 232 -4.54 -45.19 -11.30
N GLU A 233 -5.08 -44.83 -12.47
CA GLU A 233 -5.40 -43.44 -12.81
C GLU A 233 -6.47 -42.86 -11.89
N LEU A 234 -7.52 -43.63 -11.57
CA LEU A 234 -8.56 -43.22 -10.63
C LEU A 234 -7.98 -42.91 -9.23
N ILE A 235 -7.11 -43.78 -8.73
CA ILE A 235 -6.41 -43.59 -7.44
C ILE A 235 -5.47 -42.36 -7.50
N ALA A 236 -4.83 -42.08 -8.63
CA ALA A 236 -4.00 -40.89 -8.80
C ALA A 236 -4.84 -39.61 -8.79
N LEU A 237 -5.94 -39.58 -9.56
CA LEU A 237 -6.88 -38.46 -9.63
C LEU A 237 -7.57 -38.18 -8.28
N GLU A 238 -7.86 -39.21 -7.49
CA GLU A 238 -8.39 -39.06 -6.14
C GLU A 238 -7.38 -38.35 -5.22
N ARG A 239 -6.11 -38.75 -5.26
CA ARG A 239 -5.03 -38.08 -4.51
C ARG A 239 -4.84 -36.64 -4.95
N ASP A 240 -4.82 -36.37 -6.25
CA ASP A 240 -4.69 -35.00 -6.78
C ASP A 240 -5.87 -34.12 -6.36
N ARG A 241 -7.10 -34.67 -6.35
CA ARG A 241 -8.29 -33.99 -5.81
C ARG A 241 -8.14 -33.66 -4.33
N GLU A 242 -7.59 -34.56 -3.52
CA GLU A 242 -7.31 -34.24 -2.11
C GLU A 242 -6.23 -33.18 -1.94
N LEU A 243 -5.17 -33.20 -2.75
CA LEU A 243 -4.11 -32.17 -2.71
C LEU A 243 -4.71 -30.80 -3.04
N LEU A 244 -5.52 -30.70 -4.10
CA LEU A 244 -6.24 -29.48 -4.46
C LEU A 244 -7.17 -29.00 -3.32
N ASN A 245 -7.87 -29.91 -2.63
CA ASN A 245 -8.68 -29.55 -1.46
C ASN A 245 -7.84 -28.99 -0.30
N ARG A 246 -6.65 -29.55 -0.05
CA ARG A 246 -5.70 -29.04 0.96
C ARG A 246 -5.18 -27.65 0.57
N ASP A 247 -4.83 -27.45 -0.69
CA ASP A 247 -4.36 -26.17 -1.23
C ASP A 247 -5.44 -25.09 -1.18
N MET A 248 -6.69 -25.41 -1.54
CA MET A 248 -7.82 -24.47 -1.37
C MET A 248 -7.98 -24.05 0.10
N ALA A 249 -7.95 -25.01 1.03
CA ALA A 249 -8.06 -24.70 2.46
C ALA A 249 -6.85 -23.91 2.98
N ALA A 250 -5.66 -24.05 2.39
CA ALA A 250 -4.50 -23.21 2.70
C ALA A 250 -4.71 -21.77 2.20
N LEU A 251 -5.11 -21.60 0.94
CA LEU A 251 -5.41 -20.29 0.33
C LEU A 251 -6.55 -19.55 1.04
N GLU A 252 -7.56 -20.26 1.57
CA GLU A 252 -8.60 -19.66 2.42
C GLU A 252 -8.02 -19.09 3.72
N ARG A 253 -7.12 -19.83 4.39
CA ARG A 253 -6.44 -19.33 5.60
C ARG A 253 -5.61 -18.10 5.29
N ASP A 254 -4.79 -18.15 4.24
CA ASP A 254 -3.95 -17.02 3.78
C ASP A 254 -4.80 -15.79 3.45
N ARG A 255 -5.93 -15.97 2.76
CA ARG A 255 -6.88 -14.90 2.49
C ARG A 255 -7.37 -14.24 3.78
N THR A 256 -7.81 -15.03 4.77
CA THR A 256 -8.22 -14.45 6.06
C THR A 256 -7.06 -13.79 6.82
N ALA A 257 -5.81 -14.25 6.64
CA ALA A 257 -4.64 -13.60 7.25
C ALA A 257 -4.41 -12.21 6.64
N VAL A 258 -4.41 -12.12 5.30
CA VAL A 258 -4.30 -10.85 4.56
C VAL A 258 -5.44 -9.89 4.90
N ASP A 259 -6.67 -10.38 5.09
CA ASP A 259 -7.80 -9.53 5.51
C ASP A 259 -7.60 -8.96 6.93
N ARG A 260 -6.99 -9.72 7.85
CA ARG A 260 -6.61 -9.21 9.19
C ARG A 260 -5.49 -8.18 9.12
N GLU A 261 -4.45 -8.42 8.31
CA GLU A 261 -3.35 -7.48 8.08
C GLU A 261 -3.85 -6.16 7.47
N ARG A 262 -4.73 -6.25 6.46
CA ARG A 262 -5.40 -5.08 5.86
C ARG A 262 -6.12 -4.24 6.92
N ALA A 263 -6.90 -4.90 7.79
CA ALA A 263 -7.60 -4.21 8.87
C ALA A 263 -6.64 -3.62 9.93
N ALA A 264 -5.48 -4.24 10.19
CA ALA A 264 -4.44 -3.67 11.07
C ALA A 264 -3.86 -2.38 10.48
N VAL A 265 -3.43 -2.42 9.21
CA VAL A 265 -2.90 -1.26 8.47
C VAL A 265 -3.92 -0.13 8.36
N GLU A 266 -5.22 -0.43 8.25
CA GLU A 266 -6.28 0.58 8.25
C GLU A 266 -6.41 1.31 9.59
N ARG A 267 -6.27 0.59 10.72
CA ARG A 267 -6.24 1.21 12.06
C ARG A 267 -5.00 2.09 12.27
N GLU A 268 -3.83 1.65 11.79
CA GLU A 268 -2.59 2.42 11.84
C GLU A 268 -2.70 3.72 11.02
N ARG A 269 -3.30 3.66 9.82
CA ARG A 269 -3.59 4.86 9.01
C ARG A 269 -4.50 5.83 9.75
N ALA A 270 -5.60 5.34 10.30
CA ALA A 270 -6.52 6.16 11.09
C ALA A 270 -5.88 6.74 12.37
N PHE A 271 -4.84 6.11 12.91
CA PHE A 271 -4.03 6.68 14.00
C PHE A 271 -3.13 7.82 13.49
N LEU A 272 -2.35 7.57 12.45
CA LEU A 272 -1.46 8.58 11.85
C LEU A 272 -2.20 9.81 11.30
N ASP A 273 -3.43 9.64 10.79
CA ASP A 273 -4.27 10.75 10.34
C ASP A 273 -4.73 11.64 11.52
N ARG A 274 -4.92 11.07 12.73
CA ARG A 274 -5.21 11.85 13.94
C ARG A 274 -3.97 12.61 14.43
N ASP A 275 -2.82 11.95 14.46
CA ASP A 275 -1.54 12.57 14.83
C ASP A 275 -1.19 13.73 13.89
N ARG A 276 -1.39 13.53 12.59
CA ARG A 276 -1.23 14.59 11.60
C ARG A 276 -2.19 15.77 11.87
N ALA A 277 -3.46 15.49 12.11
CA ALA A 277 -4.44 16.52 12.46
C ALA A 277 -4.19 17.19 13.83
N PHE A 278 -3.38 16.58 14.70
CA PHE A 278 -2.87 17.21 15.93
C PHE A 278 -1.71 18.15 15.61
N LEU A 279 -0.69 17.68 14.89
CA LEU A 279 0.47 18.49 14.46
C LEU A 279 0.07 19.69 13.58
N ASP A 280 -0.94 19.54 12.72
CA ASP A 280 -1.49 20.65 11.92
C ASP A 280 -2.16 21.73 12.81
N ARG A 281 -2.73 21.36 13.96
CA ARG A 281 -3.27 22.30 14.96
C ARG A 281 -2.16 23.01 15.73
N ASP A 282 -1.14 22.29 16.17
CA ASP A 282 0.02 22.86 16.86
C ASP A 282 0.78 23.83 15.95
N ARG A 283 0.96 23.47 14.68
CA ARG A 283 1.52 24.38 13.67
C ARG A 283 0.68 25.65 13.53
N ALA A 284 -0.64 25.53 13.40
CA ALA A 284 -1.54 26.67 13.31
C ALA A 284 -1.59 27.50 14.62
N PHE A 285 -1.16 26.96 15.76
CA PHE A 285 -0.94 27.71 17.00
C PHE A 285 0.38 28.50 16.95
N LEU A 286 1.49 27.84 16.60
CA LEU A 286 2.80 28.48 16.44
C LEU A 286 2.82 29.58 15.36
N ASP A 287 2.05 29.42 14.28
CA ASP A 287 1.90 30.45 13.24
C ASP A 287 1.13 31.69 13.76
N ARG A 288 0.21 31.52 14.73
CA ARG A 288 -0.46 32.65 15.42
C ARG A 288 0.49 33.34 16.39
N ASP A 289 1.26 32.60 17.17
CA ASP A 289 2.26 33.15 18.09
C ASP A 289 3.34 33.93 17.34
N ARG A 290 3.80 33.41 16.19
CA ARG A 290 4.70 34.12 15.27
C ARG A 290 4.11 35.47 14.84
N ALA A 291 2.87 35.48 14.36
CA ALA A 291 2.20 36.70 13.90
C ALA A 291 1.90 37.68 15.05
N PHE A 292 1.78 37.20 16.30
CA PHE A 292 1.70 38.05 17.48
C PHE A 292 3.04 38.71 17.79
N LEU A 293 4.13 37.93 17.80
CA LEU A 293 5.49 38.43 18.02
C LEU A 293 5.93 39.42 16.94
N GLU A 294 5.56 39.17 15.68
CA GLU A 294 5.84 40.07 14.54
C GLU A 294 5.22 41.46 14.77
N ARG A 295 3.94 41.54 15.15
CA ARG A 295 3.29 42.82 15.52
C ARG A 295 3.95 43.49 16.72
N ALA A 296 4.30 42.72 17.76
CA ALA A 296 5.00 43.25 18.91
C ALA A 296 6.39 43.82 18.55
N THR A 297 7.10 43.22 17.59
CA THR A 297 8.34 43.79 17.06
C THR A 297 8.09 45.06 16.25
N GLU A 298 7.05 45.11 15.42
CA GLU A 298 6.68 46.34 14.70
C GLU A 298 6.30 47.48 15.66
N ASP A 299 5.56 47.20 16.73
CA ASP A 299 5.17 48.20 17.74
C ASP A 299 6.39 48.75 18.48
N LEU A 300 7.33 47.88 18.88
CA LEU A 300 8.62 48.31 19.45
C LEU A 300 9.47 49.12 18.45
N GLU A 301 9.41 48.82 17.15
CA GLU A 301 10.06 49.62 16.11
C GLU A 301 9.39 50.99 15.91
N ARG A 302 8.06 51.05 15.98
CA ARG A 302 7.28 52.31 15.97
C ARG A 302 7.65 53.19 17.16
N ASP A 303 7.64 52.64 18.38
CA ASP A 303 8.03 53.36 19.59
C ASP A 303 9.48 53.86 19.50
N ARG A 304 10.40 53.01 19.04
CA ARG A 304 11.80 53.41 18.81
C ARG A 304 11.95 54.51 17.76
N ALA A 305 11.08 54.56 16.76
CA ALA A 305 11.05 55.65 15.78
C ALA A 305 10.43 56.93 16.35
N LEU A 306 9.41 56.83 17.21
CA LEU A 306 8.82 57.97 17.94
C LEU A 306 9.85 58.61 18.89
N PHE A 307 10.50 57.83 19.76
CA PHE A 307 11.57 58.33 20.63
C PHE A 307 12.74 58.95 19.85
N ARG A 308 13.04 58.45 18.65
CA ARG A 308 14.05 59.09 17.78
C ARG A 308 13.60 60.47 17.32
N ARG A 309 12.36 60.59 16.83
CA ARG A 309 11.77 61.87 16.37
C ARG A 309 11.61 62.87 17.51
N GLU A 310 11.22 62.42 18.70
CA GLU A 310 11.15 63.25 19.90
C GLU A 310 12.52 63.84 20.22
N ARG A 311 13.57 63.00 20.30
CA ARG A 311 14.94 63.49 20.53
C ARG A 311 15.48 64.37 19.41
N GLU A 312 15.12 64.12 18.16
CA GLU A 312 15.46 64.98 17.01
C GLU A 312 14.74 66.34 17.11
N GLY A 313 13.44 66.35 17.45
CA GLY A 313 12.65 67.55 17.72
C GLY A 313 13.20 68.37 18.88
N GLU A 314 13.45 67.74 20.04
CA GLU A 314 14.13 68.36 21.18
C GLU A 314 15.51 68.93 20.82
N ALA A 315 16.24 68.32 19.88
CA ALA A 315 17.53 68.83 19.43
C ALA A 315 17.35 70.06 18.52
N VAL A 316 16.34 70.04 17.63
CA VAL A 316 15.98 71.18 16.78
C VAL A 316 15.46 72.34 17.63
N ASP A 317 14.61 72.10 18.62
CA ASP A 317 14.09 73.13 19.52
C ASP A 317 15.20 73.75 20.38
N ARG A 318 16.11 72.93 20.93
CA ARG A 318 17.31 73.43 21.64
C ARG A 318 18.19 74.25 20.72
N HIS A 319 18.48 73.76 19.51
CA HIS A 319 19.31 74.49 18.55
C HIS A 319 18.63 75.78 18.07
N HIS A 320 17.30 75.78 17.91
CA HIS A 320 16.53 76.98 17.59
C HIS A 320 16.67 78.02 18.71
N VAL A 321 16.48 77.63 19.97
CA VAL A 321 16.67 78.51 21.14
C VAL A 321 18.11 79.01 21.27
N GLU A 322 19.12 78.17 20.98
CA GLU A 322 20.53 78.57 20.96
C GLU A 322 20.89 79.56 19.84
N MET A 323 20.18 79.51 18.71
CA MET A 323 20.41 80.37 17.54
C MET A 323 19.53 81.63 17.50
N MET A 324 18.56 81.76 18.42
CA MET A 324 17.70 82.94 18.53
C MET A 324 18.48 84.13 19.08
N THR A 325 18.34 85.29 18.44
CA THR A 325 18.96 86.53 18.94
C THR A 325 18.25 87.04 20.19
N GLU A 326 18.95 87.84 21.01
CA GLU A 326 18.39 88.38 22.27
C GLU A 326 17.04 89.12 22.06
N LYS A 327 16.90 89.80 20.92
CA LYS A 327 15.65 90.45 20.49
C LYS A 327 14.51 89.45 20.30
N GLU A 328 14.77 88.36 19.58
CA GLU A 328 13.77 87.35 19.25
C GLU A 328 13.32 86.57 20.49
N VAL A 329 14.25 86.30 21.42
CA VAL A 329 13.94 85.68 22.73
C VAL A 329 13.01 86.58 23.57
N VAL A 330 13.29 87.89 23.63
CA VAL A 330 12.42 88.85 24.34
C VAL A 330 11.03 88.94 23.69
N LEU A 331 10.96 88.97 22.35
CA LEU A 331 9.69 89.02 21.61
C LEU A 331 8.85 87.74 21.74
N GLN A 332 9.48 86.55 21.84
CA GLN A 332 8.77 85.29 22.07
C GLN A 332 8.37 85.06 23.54
N THR A 333 8.83 85.88 24.48
CA THR A 333 8.48 85.73 25.89
C THR A 333 6.97 85.89 26.10
N ARG A 334 6.36 85.02 26.93
CA ARG A 334 4.91 85.03 27.24
C ARG A 334 4.37 86.40 27.65
N PHE A 335 5.20 87.21 28.31
CA PHE A 335 4.89 88.60 28.65
C PHE A 335 4.59 89.46 27.40
N TYR A 336 5.47 89.44 26.38
CA TYR A 336 5.27 90.21 25.16
C TYR A 336 4.11 89.67 24.31
N GLN A 337 3.98 88.35 24.21
CA GLN A 337 2.84 87.72 23.54
C GLN A 337 1.50 88.09 24.20
N SER A 338 1.44 88.11 25.54
CA SER A 338 0.26 88.55 26.30
C SER A 338 0.00 90.05 26.15
N LEU A 339 1.05 90.87 26.09
CA LEU A 339 0.95 92.31 25.85
C LEU A 339 0.39 92.63 24.45
N MET A 340 0.64 91.74 23.47
CA MET A 340 0.14 91.82 22.10
C MET A 340 -1.19 91.06 21.87
N ALA A 341 -1.72 90.37 22.88
CA ALA A 341 -2.97 89.63 22.77
C ALA A 341 -4.18 90.58 22.64
N SER A 342 -5.19 90.14 21.89
CA SER A 342 -6.36 90.96 21.53
C SER A 342 -7.41 91.08 22.64
N ASP A 343 -7.36 90.21 23.65
CA ASP A 343 -8.51 89.87 24.51
C ASP A 343 -8.45 90.51 25.92
N LEU A 344 -7.79 91.65 26.07
CA LEU A 344 -7.64 92.36 27.36
C LEU A 344 -8.48 93.65 27.45
N ASP A 345 -8.87 94.00 28.68
CA ASP A 345 -9.82 95.08 28.99
C ASP A 345 -9.50 96.44 28.31
N PRO A 346 -10.52 97.13 27.75
CA PRO A 346 -10.32 98.36 26.99
C PRO A 346 -9.81 99.53 27.83
N ASP A 347 -10.07 99.54 29.15
CA ASP A 347 -9.63 100.60 30.06
C ASP A 347 -8.09 100.62 30.28
N GLN A 348 -7.38 99.56 29.89
CA GLN A 348 -5.91 99.45 29.98
C GLN A 348 -5.21 99.65 28.63
N LEU A 349 -5.92 100.16 27.61
CA LEU A 349 -5.36 100.29 26.26
C LEU A 349 -4.19 101.30 26.19
N GLU A 350 -4.27 102.43 26.91
CA GLU A 350 -3.19 103.43 26.93
C GLU A 350 -1.94 102.93 27.66
N THR A 351 -2.11 102.30 28.82
CA THR A 351 -1.01 101.69 29.60
C THR A 351 -0.35 100.58 28.79
N ARG A 352 -1.13 99.75 28.08
CA ARG A 352 -0.64 98.76 27.12
C ARG A 352 0.17 99.42 25.98
N GLN A 353 -0.37 100.43 25.30
CA GLN A 353 0.33 101.11 24.20
C GLN A 353 1.66 101.75 24.63
N ARG A 354 1.69 102.37 25.82
CA ARG A 354 2.92 102.93 26.42
C ARG A 354 3.94 101.83 26.72
N LEU A 355 3.51 100.70 27.30
CA LEU A 355 4.37 99.55 27.56
C LEU A 355 4.92 98.94 26.27
N VAL A 356 4.08 98.66 25.27
CA VAL A 356 4.51 98.16 23.94
C VAL A 356 5.56 99.11 23.33
N SER A 357 5.31 100.42 23.36
CA SER A 357 6.25 101.44 22.83
C SER A 357 7.60 101.48 23.57
N LEU A 358 7.61 101.21 24.88
CA LEU A 358 8.83 101.14 25.69
C LEU A 358 9.58 99.83 25.44
N PHE A 359 8.88 98.70 25.38
CA PHE A 359 9.45 97.40 25.07
C PHE A 359 10.02 97.35 23.66
N GLN A 360 9.34 97.92 22.65
CA GLN A 360 9.87 98.00 21.29
C GLN A 360 11.17 98.82 21.24
N LYS A 361 11.24 99.97 21.92
CA LYS A 361 12.48 100.77 22.03
C LYS A 361 13.61 100.07 22.80
N LEU A 362 13.29 99.14 23.68
CA LEU A 362 14.26 98.31 24.39
C LEU A 362 14.78 97.19 23.49
N VAL A 363 13.89 96.50 22.76
CA VAL A 363 14.24 95.49 21.75
C VAL A 363 15.04 96.09 20.59
N GLU A 364 14.73 97.31 20.14
CA GLU A 364 15.52 98.01 19.12
C GLU A 364 16.97 98.29 19.56
N LYS A 365 17.24 98.38 20.87
CA LYS A 365 18.54 98.73 21.47
C LYS A 365 19.39 97.54 21.94
N LEU A 366 18.82 96.34 22.02
CA LEU A 366 19.57 95.09 22.05
C LEU A 366 20.23 94.84 20.67
#